data_AF-A0A0D2WJ36-F1
#
_entry.id   AF-A0A0D2WJ36-F1
#
_cell.length_a   1.000
_cell.length_b   1.000
_cell.length_c   1.000
_cell.angle_alpha   90.00
_cell.angle_beta   90.00
_cell.angle_gamma   90.00
#
_symmetry.space_group_name_H-M   'P 1'
#
loop_
_entity.id
_entity.type
_entity.pdbx_description
1 polymer ?
#
loop_
_entity_poly.entity_id
_entity_poly.type
_entity_poly.pdbx_seq_one_letter_code
_entity_poly.pdbx_strand_id
1 'polypeptide(L)'
;MHHTLSFLMFRICCSRLYSRLATPGQRRLTAFCFPGQGTQTVGMGKDLADAHPVARRTFDEVDAALNDKLSHLMFNGPLDKLTLTANAQPAILAHSIALLRVIEEKTGILPEQFGCYLGHSLGEYSALVATQAISLSAAASIVRLRGEAMQGAFPGTLRPRMVALLPTTPAALQPILQSVNEQFAASATKGTPTESCDIANVNTPKQVWFVLLEAAEAFGFGARVSKIPPADRFAFFFVLRRCAFVPTHSQPKQQVVLSGSETAVARVVDAALFSKVARRSVDLNISAPFHSRWMAPAADALRQPLGRIKWRDPMSPVISNVTAAEVWPKDLPAAL
;
A
#
# COMPACT_ATOMS: atom_id res chain seq x y z
N MET A 1 -16.03 -23.74 22.95
CA MET A 1 -15.56 -22.70 23.88
C MET A 1 -14.12 -22.36 23.52
N HIS A 2 -13.79 -21.07 23.41
CA HIS A 2 -12.45 -20.44 23.39
C HIS A 2 -11.32 -20.90 22.44
N HIS A 3 -10.98 -19.96 21.55
CA HIS A 3 -9.66 -19.59 21.03
C HIS A 3 -8.79 -20.61 20.28
N THR A 4 -8.78 -20.49 18.95
CA THR A 4 -7.60 -20.76 18.11
C THR A 4 -7.52 -19.77 16.93
N LEU A 5 -7.56 -18.48 17.26
CA LEU A 5 -7.25 -17.37 16.34
C LEU A 5 -5.78 -17.00 16.53
N SER A 6 -4.91 -17.36 15.58
CA SER A 6 -3.48 -17.06 15.66
C SER A 6 -2.79 -17.07 14.29
N PHE A 7 -2.19 -15.91 13.95
CA PHE A 7 -1.13 -15.71 12.97
C PHE A 7 -1.35 -16.19 11.52
N LEU A 8 -2.14 -15.44 10.75
CA LEU A 8 -2.00 -15.43 9.28
C LEU A 8 -0.94 -14.41 8.87
N MET A 9 0.28 -14.87 8.56
CA MET A 9 1.38 -14.00 8.12
C MET A 9 1.09 -13.36 6.74
N PHE A 10 1.21 -12.03 6.66
CA PHE A 10 1.05 -11.26 5.42
C PHE A 10 2.02 -11.74 4.32
N ARG A 11 1.50 -12.04 3.12
CA ARG A 11 2.31 -12.47 1.96
C ARG A 11 1.71 -11.99 0.63
N ILE A 12 2.01 -10.75 0.24
CA ILE A 12 1.83 -10.31 -1.15
C ILE A 12 2.77 -11.15 -2.03
N CYS A 13 2.20 -12.05 -2.83
CA CYS A 13 2.99 -12.91 -3.71
C CYS A 13 2.57 -12.66 -5.16
N CYS A 14 3.23 -11.70 -5.83
CA CYS A 14 2.91 -11.33 -7.21
C CYS A 14 2.96 -12.52 -8.20
N SER A 15 3.69 -13.60 -7.89
CA SER A 15 3.71 -14.81 -8.71
C SER A 15 2.45 -15.68 -8.57
N ARG A 16 1.65 -15.56 -7.50
CA ARG A 16 0.32 -16.20 -7.40
C ARG A 16 -0.75 -15.45 -8.17
N LEU A 17 -0.60 -14.14 -8.32
CA LEU A 17 -1.47 -13.32 -9.17
C LEU A 17 -1.30 -13.72 -10.66
N TYR A 18 -0.07 -14.01 -11.07
CA TYR A 18 0.28 -14.42 -12.44
C TYR A 18 -0.45 -15.68 -12.93
N SER A 19 -0.60 -16.71 -12.08
CA SER A 19 -1.21 -17.98 -12.51
C SER A 19 -2.74 -17.95 -12.60
N ARG A 20 -3.42 -16.96 -12.00
CA ARG A 20 -4.89 -16.84 -12.02
C ARG A 20 -5.42 -15.93 -13.12
N LEU A 21 -4.61 -15.01 -13.64
CA LEU A 21 -5.00 -14.08 -14.71
C LEU A 21 -4.77 -14.63 -16.13
N ALA A 22 -4.32 -15.87 -16.25
CA ALA A 22 -3.83 -16.46 -17.51
C ALA A 22 -4.84 -17.38 -18.24
N THR A 23 -6.13 -17.35 -17.88
CA THR A 23 -7.17 -18.17 -18.53
C THR A 23 -7.57 -17.56 -19.90
N PRO A 24 -7.38 -18.25 -21.03
CA PRO A 24 -7.81 -17.74 -22.34
C PRO A 24 -9.34 -17.74 -22.42
N GLY A 25 -9.96 -16.59 -22.70
CA GLY A 25 -11.42 -16.48 -22.86
C GLY A 25 -11.97 -15.08 -22.65
N GLN A 26 -12.20 -14.69 -21.39
CA GLN A 26 -12.90 -13.45 -21.04
C GLN A 26 -12.39 -12.82 -19.74
N ARG A 27 -11.51 -11.82 -19.85
CA ARG A 27 -11.36 -10.61 -19.00
C ARG A 27 -10.24 -9.75 -19.61
N ARG A 28 -10.35 -8.42 -19.53
CA ARG A 28 -9.34 -7.51 -20.14
C ARG A 28 -8.04 -7.56 -19.32
N LEU A 29 -6.90 -7.77 -19.99
CA LEU A 29 -5.56 -8.01 -19.40
C LEU A 29 -4.94 -6.84 -18.61
N THR A 30 -5.70 -5.78 -18.32
CA THR A 30 -5.18 -4.55 -17.72
C THR A 30 -5.67 -4.37 -16.30
N ALA A 31 -4.74 -4.22 -15.36
CA ALA A 31 -5.02 -3.89 -13.96
C ALA A 31 -4.69 -2.42 -13.67
N PHE A 32 -5.43 -1.79 -12.75
CA PHE A 32 -5.15 -0.44 -12.25
C PHE A 32 -4.48 -0.52 -10.86
N CYS A 33 -3.30 0.08 -10.70
CA CYS A 33 -2.51 -0.02 -9.47
C CYS A 33 -2.38 1.33 -8.77
N PHE A 34 -2.64 1.38 -7.46
CA PHE A 34 -2.48 2.58 -6.63
C PHE A 34 -1.23 2.55 -5.74
N PRO A 35 -0.56 3.70 -5.55
CA PRO A 35 0.62 3.80 -4.67
C PRO A 35 0.25 3.63 -3.19
N GLY A 36 1.25 3.25 -2.40
CA GLY A 36 1.20 3.29 -0.95
C GLY A 36 1.88 4.54 -0.37
N GLN A 37 2.02 4.59 0.95
CA GLN A 37 2.76 5.64 1.66
C GLN A 37 4.24 5.69 1.23
N GLY A 38 4.80 6.90 1.17
CA GLY A 38 6.15 7.19 0.66
C GLY A 38 6.16 8.03 -0.61
N THR A 39 5.00 8.27 -1.25
CA THR A 39 4.87 9.10 -2.46
C THR A 39 4.39 10.53 -2.17
N GLN A 40 4.04 10.86 -0.93
CA GLN A 40 3.54 12.19 -0.57
C GLN A 40 4.62 13.27 -0.67
N THR A 41 4.28 14.41 -1.28
CA THR A 41 5.17 15.57 -1.46
C THR A 41 4.37 16.86 -1.24
N VAL A 42 5.02 17.92 -0.75
CA VAL A 42 4.37 19.24 -0.65
C VAL A 42 4.16 19.79 -2.07
N GLY A 43 2.97 20.30 -2.33
CA GLY A 43 2.49 20.72 -3.65
C GLY A 43 1.61 19.68 -4.35
N MET A 44 1.53 18.44 -3.86
CA MET A 44 0.82 17.35 -4.53
C MET A 44 -0.67 17.67 -4.77
N GLY A 45 -1.11 17.58 -6.03
CA GLY A 45 -2.49 17.79 -6.44
C GLY A 45 -2.91 19.27 -6.52
N LYS A 46 -2.03 20.22 -6.23
CA LYS A 46 -2.36 21.66 -6.30
C LYS A 46 -2.68 22.07 -7.74
N ASP A 47 -1.79 21.75 -8.67
CA ASP A 47 -1.95 22.18 -10.06
C ASP A 47 -3.06 21.36 -10.75
N LEU A 48 -3.26 20.11 -10.34
CA LEU A 48 -4.45 19.31 -10.65
C LEU A 48 -5.76 20.00 -10.20
N ALA A 49 -5.83 20.54 -8.97
CA ALA A 49 -7.00 21.25 -8.46
C ALA A 49 -7.23 22.61 -9.13
N ASP A 50 -6.17 23.30 -9.54
CA ASP A 50 -6.21 24.57 -10.29
C ASP A 50 -6.65 24.36 -11.75
N ALA A 51 -6.22 23.28 -12.40
CA ALA A 51 -6.59 22.97 -13.77
C ALA A 51 -7.95 22.25 -13.92
N HIS A 52 -8.41 21.50 -12.92
CA HIS A 52 -9.57 20.60 -13.04
C HIS A 52 -10.61 20.76 -11.91
N PRO A 53 -11.82 21.26 -12.22
CA PRO A 53 -12.90 21.39 -11.24
C PRO A 53 -13.30 20.06 -10.56
N VAL A 54 -13.17 18.92 -11.25
CA VAL A 54 -13.43 17.60 -10.64
C VAL A 54 -12.39 17.20 -9.60
N ALA A 55 -11.12 17.56 -9.80
CA ALA A 55 -10.08 17.35 -8.78
C ALA A 55 -10.34 18.23 -7.55
N ARG A 56 -10.64 19.52 -7.76
CA ARG A 56 -11.00 20.45 -6.66
C ARG A 56 -12.14 19.90 -5.80
N ARG A 57 -13.26 19.53 -6.40
CA ARG A 57 -14.40 18.89 -5.70
C ARG A 57 -14.02 17.61 -4.96
N THR A 58 -13.03 16.87 -5.45
CA THR A 58 -12.55 15.64 -4.81
C THR A 58 -11.73 15.93 -3.56
N PHE A 59 -10.93 16.99 -3.57
CA PHE A 59 -10.25 17.48 -2.37
C PHE A 59 -11.26 18.08 -1.37
N ASP A 60 -12.27 18.83 -1.84
CA ASP A 60 -13.34 19.35 -0.99
C ASP A 60 -14.15 18.23 -0.31
N GLU A 61 -14.44 17.12 -1.01
CA GLU A 61 -15.12 15.94 -0.48
C GLU A 61 -14.31 15.26 0.65
N VAL A 62 -12.98 15.21 0.52
CA VAL A 62 -12.08 14.66 1.54
C VAL A 62 -11.95 15.61 2.72
N ASP A 63 -11.75 16.91 2.48
CA ASP A 63 -11.67 17.92 3.54
C ASP A 63 -12.94 17.91 4.40
N ALA A 64 -14.12 17.83 3.77
CA ALA A 64 -15.40 17.74 4.47
C ALA A 64 -15.55 16.44 5.27
N ALA A 65 -15.08 15.31 4.73
CA ALA A 65 -15.12 14.01 5.42
C ALA A 65 -14.16 13.89 6.61
N LEU A 66 -13.12 14.72 6.64
CA LEU A 66 -12.16 14.82 7.74
C LEU A 66 -12.47 15.95 8.72
N ASN A 67 -13.36 16.89 8.34
CA ASN A 67 -13.56 18.18 9.01
C ASN A 67 -12.22 18.94 9.21
N ASP A 68 -11.35 18.88 8.21
CA ASP A 68 -9.99 19.43 8.22
C ASP A 68 -9.59 19.87 6.82
N LYS A 69 -8.71 20.88 6.70
CA LYS A 69 -8.18 21.36 5.41
C LYS A 69 -6.92 20.61 5.03
N LEU A 70 -7.07 19.29 4.83
CA LEU A 70 -5.99 18.43 4.36
C LEU A 70 -5.46 18.87 2.99
N SER A 71 -6.34 19.33 2.09
CA SER A 71 -5.95 19.93 0.80
C SER A 71 -4.92 21.06 0.96
N HIS A 72 -5.11 21.95 1.94
CA HIS A 72 -4.16 23.01 2.24
C HIS A 72 -2.81 22.46 2.71
N LEU A 73 -2.80 21.42 3.57
CA LEU A 73 -1.57 20.75 4.00
C LEU A 73 -0.86 20.04 2.83
N MET A 74 -1.60 19.46 1.88
CA MET A 74 -1.04 18.85 0.67
C MET A 74 -0.38 19.89 -0.23
N PHE A 75 -1.04 21.02 -0.47
CA PHE A 75 -0.56 22.05 -1.39
C PHE A 75 0.57 22.90 -0.80
N ASN A 76 0.47 23.28 0.47
CA ASN A 76 1.32 24.30 1.10
C ASN A 76 2.23 23.74 2.21
N GLY A 77 2.02 22.51 2.65
CA GLY A 77 2.83 21.88 3.70
C GLY A 77 2.55 22.41 5.11
N PRO A 78 3.48 22.25 6.07
CA PRO A 78 4.85 21.76 5.89
C PRO A 78 4.98 20.24 5.71
N LEU A 79 6.13 19.80 5.20
CA LEU A 79 6.40 18.40 4.82
C LEU A 79 6.43 17.43 6.00
N ASP A 80 6.91 17.86 7.16
CA ASP A 80 6.93 17.08 8.40
C ASP A 80 5.51 16.69 8.82
N LYS A 81 4.58 17.66 8.83
CA LYS A 81 3.16 17.43 9.09
C LYS A 81 2.52 16.54 8.02
N LEU A 82 2.79 16.78 6.73
CA LEU A 82 2.26 15.95 5.64
C LEU A 82 2.76 14.50 5.71
N THR A 83 3.99 14.29 6.20
CA THR A 83 4.62 12.95 6.34
C THR A 83 4.12 12.17 7.56
N LEU A 84 3.46 12.82 8.53
CA LEU A 84 2.74 12.10 9.59
C LEU A 84 1.75 11.13 8.95
N THR A 85 1.79 9.86 9.37
CA THR A 85 1.04 8.76 8.75
C THR A 85 -0.48 9.06 8.71
N ALA A 86 -1.02 9.69 9.77
CA ALA A 86 -2.39 10.20 9.81
C ALA A 86 -2.77 11.17 8.67
N ASN A 87 -1.83 12.01 8.20
CA ASN A 87 -2.03 12.93 7.08
C ASN A 87 -1.67 12.30 5.73
N ALA A 88 -0.54 11.61 5.65
CA ALA A 88 -0.03 11.00 4.43
C ALA A 88 -1.04 10.00 3.82
N GLN A 89 -1.73 9.22 4.66
CA GLN A 89 -2.70 8.23 4.19
C GLN A 89 -3.90 8.84 3.45
N PRO A 90 -4.70 9.75 4.05
CA PRO A 90 -5.78 10.40 3.33
C PRO A 90 -5.28 11.32 2.20
N ALA A 91 -4.07 11.90 2.27
CA ALA A 91 -3.52 12.74 1.20
C ALA A 91 -3.26 11.95 -0.08
N ILE A 92 -2.64 10.78 0.02
CA ILE A 92 -2.35 9.90 -1.12
C ILE A 92 -3.64 9.31 -1.69
N LEU A 93 -4.62 8.97 -0.84
CA LEU A 93 -5.97 8.58 -1.27
C LEU A 93 -6.65 9.70 -2.07
N ALA A 94 -6.69 10.92 -1.51
CA ALA A 94 -7.33 12.08 -2.14
C ALA A 94 -6.70 12.39 -3.51
N HIS A 95 -5.38 12.44 -3.59
CA HIS A 95 -4.66 12.68 -4.84
C HIS A 95 -4.91 11.57 -5.87
N SER A 96 -4.85 10.30 -5.44
CA SER A 96 -5.12 9.14 -6.32
C SER A 96 -6.50 9.18 -6.96
N ILE A 97 -7.53 9.52 -6.16
CA ILE A 97 -8.92 9.55 -6.62
C ILE A 97 -9.24 10.85 -7.39
N ALA A 98 -8.63 11.98 -7.01
CA ALA A 98 -8.73 13.21 -7.79
C ALA A 98 -8.16 13.03 -9.20
N LEU A 99 -7.01 12.37 -9.31
CA LEU A 99 -6.40 12.05 -10.60
C LEU A 99 -7.26 11.07 -11.40
N LEU A 100 -7.74 9.98 -10.78
CA LEU A 100 -8.66 9.03 -11.44
C LEU A 100 -9.90 9.73 -12.01
N ARG A 101 -10.55 10.60 -11.24
CA ARG A 101 -11.73 11.34 -11.72
C ARG A 101 -11.42 12.31 -12.86
N VAL A 102 -10.22 12.91 -12.88
CA VAL A 102 -9.75 13.72 -14.04
C VAL A 102 -9.53 12.83 -15.28
N ILE A 103 -8.98 11.64 -15.10
CA ILE A 103 -8.80 10.66 -16.18
C ILE A 103 -10.14 10.29 -16.78
N GLU A 104 -11.10 9.88 -15.95
CA GLU A 104 -12.46 9.50 -16.34
C GLU A 104 -13.11 10.64 -17.16
N GLU A 105 -13.09 11.88 -16.64
CA GLU A 105 -13.64 13.06 -17.31
C GLU A 105 -12.97 13.37 -18.67
N LYS A 106 -11.64 13.20 -18.79
CA LYS A 106 -10.88 13.55 -20.00
C LYS A 106 -10.79 12.46 -21.05
N THR A 107 -11.02 11.20 -20.69
CA THR A 107 -10.80 10.06 -21.59
C THR A 107 -12.06 9.23 -21.85
N GLY A 108 -13.08 9.32 -20.99
CA GLY A 108 -14.21 8.39 -21.03
C GLY A 108 -13.82 6.94 -20.71
N ILE A 109 -12.63 6.70 -20.17
CA ILE A 109 -12.28 5.41 -19.57
C ILE A 109 -13.13 5.25 -18.31
N LEU A 110 -13.86 4.14 -18.23
CA LEU A 110 -14.73 3.80 -17.12
C LEU A 110 -14.12 2.66 -16.29
N PRO A 111 -14.34 2.61 -14.96
CA PRO A 111 -13.65 1.66 -14.09
C PRO A 111 -13.80 0.18 -14.46
N GLU A 112 -14.97 -0.24 -14.96
CA GLU A 112 -15.29 -1.60 -15.40
C GLU A 112 -14.48 -2.08 -16.62
N GLN A 113 -13.74 -1.18 -17.28
CA GLN A 113 -12.88 -1.52 -18.41
C GLN A 113 -11.58 -2.24 -17.98
N PHE A 114 -11.25 -2.24 -16.69
CA PHE A 114 -10.06 -2.88 -16.11
C PHE A 114 -10.39 -4.25 -15.50
N GLY A 115 -9.52 -5.23 -15.74
CA GLY A 115 -9.71 -6.62 -15.29
C GLY A 115 -9.59 -6.80 -13.78
N CYS A 116 -8.79 -5.98 -13.11
CA CYS A 116 -8.75 -5.88 -11.65
C CYS A 116 -8.13 -4.56 -11.17
N TYR A 117 -8.33 -4.27 -9.90
CA TYR A 117 -7.78 -3.13 -9.17
C TYR A 117 -6.87 -3.63 -8.06
N LEU A 118 -5.78 -2.94 -7.78
CA LEU A 118 -4.89 -3.26 -6.68
C LEU A 118 -4.22 -1.99 -6.14
N GLY A 119 -3.64 -2.05 -4.96
CA GLY A 119 -2.80 -0.96 -4.50
C GLY A 119 -1.97 -1.35 -3.29
N HIS A 120 -0.77 -0.78 -3.20
CA HIS A 120 0.20 -1.20 -2.20
C HIS A 120 -0.15 -0.65 -0.81
N SER A 121 -0.46 -1.53 0.14
CA SER A 121 -0.87 -1.15 1.51
C SER A 121 -2.07 -0.20 1.49
N LEU A 122 -1.87 1.07 1.83
CA LEU A 122 -2.86 2.15 1.69
C LEU A 122 -3.57 2.17 0.33
N GLY A 123 -2.87 1.87 -0.76
CA GLY A 123 -3.44 1.91 -2.11
C GLY A 123 -4.65 0.98 -2.30
N GLU A 124 -4.83 -0.03 -1.44
CA GLU A 124 -6.04 -0.88 -1.46
C GLU A 124 -7.30 -0.08 -1.13
N TYR A 125 -7.23 0.92 -0.24
CA TYR A 125 -8.35 1.84 0.00
C TYR A 125 -8.66 2.70 -1.23
N SER A 126 -7.63 3.12 -1.98
CA SER A 126 -7.83 3.80 -3.27
C SER A 126 -8.47 2.87 -4.31
N ALA A 127 -8.06 1.59 -4.37
CA ALA A 127 -8.68 0.58 -5.22
C ALA A 127 -10.16 0.33 -4.85
N LEU A 128 -10.49 0.32 -3.56
CA LEU A 128 -11.86 0.18 -3.06
C LEU A 128 -12.75 1.39 -3.38
N VAL A 129 -12.20 2.61 -3.35
CA VAL A 129 -12.94 3.81 -3.78
C VAL A 129 -13.11 3.83 -5.31
N ALA A 130 -12.05 3.52 -6.07
CA ALA A 130 -12.07 3.48 -7.53
C ALA A 130 -13.08 2.47 -8.09
N THR A 131 -13.26 1.34 -7.40
CA THR A 131 -14.27 0.32 -7.74
C THR A 131 -15.66 0.61 -7.16
N GLN A 132 -15.85 1.74 -6.47
CA GLN A 132 -17.07 2.17 -5.76
C GLN A 132 -17.54 1.27 -4.60
N ALA A 133 -16.70 0.32 -4.18
CA ALA A 133 -16.96 -0.57 -3.04
C ALA A 133 -17.20 0.21 -1.74
N ILE A 134 -16.54 1.36 -1.58
CA ILE A 134 -16.73 2.33 -0.50
C ILE A 134 -16.80 3.76 -1.07
N SER A 135 -17.44 4.69 -0.36
CA SER A 135 -17.36 6.11 -0.73
C SER A 135 -15.99 6.71 -0.37
N LEU A 136 -15.56 7.73 -1.11
CA LEU A 136 -14.33 8.46 -0.82
C LEU A 136 -14.37 9.09 0.58
N SER A 137 -15.51 9.67 1.00
CA SER A 137 -15.66 10.22 2.35
C SER A 137 -15.42 9.16 3.44
N ALA A 138 -16.04 7.98 3.32
CA ALA A 138 -15.86 6.90 4.30
C ALA A 138 -14.42 6.38 4.30
N ALA A 139 -13.82 6.23 3.11
CA ALA A 139 -12.42 5.84 2.98
C ALA A 139 -11.48 6.87 3.63
N ALA A 140 -11.69 8.17 3.40
CA ALA A 140 -10.89 9.25 3.97
C ALA A 140 -10.87 9.21 5.50
N SER A 141 -12.03 9.15 6.15
CA SER A 141 -12.13 9.04 7.62
C SER A 141 -11.48 7.76 8.15
N ILE A 142 -11.60 6.64 7.44
CA ILE A 142 -11.03 5.35 7.84
C ILE A 142 -9.50 5.32 7.68
N VAL A 143 -8.94 5.87 6.58
CA VAL A 143 -7.48 5.89 6.39
C VAL A 143 -6.79 6.94 7.28
N ARG A 144 -7.49 8.03 7.64
CA ARG A 144 -7.09 8.95 8.72
C ARG A 144 -6.93 8.20 10.05
N LEU A 145 -8.00 7.54 10.49
CA LEU A 145 -8.01 6.75 11.74
C LEU A 145 -6.98 5.61 11.70
N ARG A 146 -6.82 4.94 10.56
CA ARG A 146 -5.77 3.93 10.34
C ARG A 146 -4.39 4.51 10.55
N GLY A 147 -4.10 5.69 10.01
CA GLY A 147 -2.81 6.35 10.17
C GLY A 147 -2.53 6.74 11.63
N GLU A 148 -3.52 7.28 12.34
CA GLU A 148 -3.44 7.61 13.76
C GLU A 148 -3.19 6.35 14.62
N ALA A 149 -4.01 5.32 14.43
CA ALA A 149 -3.91 4.07 15.17
C ALA A 149 -2.57 3.35 14.90
N MET A 150 -2.07 3.36 13.66
CA MET A 150 -0.76 2.81 13.32
C MET A 150 0.41 3.59 13.92
N GLN A 151 0.27 4.91 14.15
CA GLN A 151 1.29 5.70 14.86
C GLN A 151 1.28 5.41 16.37
N GLY A 152 0.10 5.19 16.98
CA GLY A 152 -0.04 4.89 18.40
C GLY A 152 0.20 3.43 18.79
N ALA A 153 0.24 2.49 17.85
CA ALA A 153 0.27 1.05 18.15
C ALA A 153 1.61 0.50 18.66
N PHE A 154 2.74 1.15 18.35
CA PHE A 154 4.06 0.65 18.75
C PHE A 154 4.49 1.24 20.12
N PRO A 155 4.99 0.44 21.09
CA PRO A 155 5.38 0.94 22.40
C PRO A 155 6.54 1.95 22.31
N GLY A 156 6.33 3.17 22.84
CA GLY A 156 7.36 4.22 22.87
C GLY A 156 8.60 3.90 23.72
N THR A 157 8.60 2.79 24.46
CA THR A 157 9.78 2.25 25.17
C THR A 157 10.75 1.52 24.24
N LEU A 158 10.34 1.20 23.01
CA LEU A 158 11.16 0.55 21.99
C LEU A 158 11.38 1.50 20.81
N ARG A 159 12.40 1.22 19.99
CA ARG A 159 12.61 1.89 18.70
C ARG A 159 12.08 1.02 17.57
N PRO A 160 11.28 1.54 16.62
CA PRO A 160 10.80 0.79 15.48
C PRO A 160 11.83 0.80 14.35
N ARG A 161 11.89 -0.28 13.56
CA ARG A 161 12.75 -0.36 12.37
C ARG A 161 12.07 -1.12 11.24
N MET A 162 12.31 -0.69 9.99
CA MET A 162 12.01 -1.47 8.80
C MET A 162 13.20 -1.48 7.84
N VAL A 163 13.55 -2.65 7.30
CA VAL A 163 14.74 -2.85 6.46
C VAL A 163 14.39 -3.68 5.22
N ALA A 164 14.73 -3.19 4.04
CA ALA A 164 14.68 -3.97 2.81
C ALA A 164 15.95 -4.83 2.65
N LEU A 165 15.79 -6.16 2.61
CA LEU A 165 16.85 -7.13 2.32
C LEU A 165 16.80 -7.56 0.84
N LEU A 166 17.97 -7.57 0.18
CA LEU A 166 18.10 -7.91 -1.24
C LEU A 166 19.38 -8.71 -1.59
N PRO A 167 19.32 -9.60 -2.58
CA PRO A 167 18.14 -10.36 -2.98
C PRO A 167 17.88 -11.45 -1.94
N THR A 168 16.63 -11.69 -1.55
CA THR A 168 16.26 -12.80 -0.64
C THR A 168 14.78 -13.18 -0.79
N THR A 169 14.35 -14.31 -0.22
CA THR A 169 12.96 -14.77 -0.26
C THR A 169 12.42 -15.01 1.14
N PRO A 170 11.09 -14.95 1.36
CA PRO A 170 10.49 -15.26 2.67
C PRO A 170 10.84 -16.66 3.19
N ALA A 171 10.91 -17.65 2.28
CA ALA A 171 11.25 -19.02 2.63
C ALA A 171 12.70 -19.15 3.14
N ALA A 172 13.64 -18.41 2.56
CA ALA A 172 15.04 -18.41 2.99
C ALA A 172 15.26 -17.67 4.32
N LEU A 173 14.47 -16.61 4.60
CA LEU A 173 14.53 -15.87 5.86
C LEU A 173 13.79 -16.56 7.02
N GLN A 174 12.80 -17.42 6.74
CA GLN A 174 11.92 -18.00 7.76
C GLN A 174 12.67 -18.66 8.93
N PRO A 175 13.74 -19.48 8.74
CA PRO A 175 14.44 -20.10 9.86
C PRO A 175 15.18 -19.10 10.75
N ILE A 176 15.76 -18.05 10.16
CA ILE A 176 16.45 -16.97 10.89
C ILE A 176 15.44 -16.17 11.70
N LEU A 177 14.33 -15.77 11.08
CA LEU A 177 13.23 -15.05 11.73
C LEU A 177 12.65 -15.83 12.91
N GLN A 178 12.44 -17.14 12.73
CA GLN A 178 11.94 -18.01 13.78
C GLN A 178 12.94 -18.05 14.95
N SER A 179 14.21 -18.40 14.69
CA SER A 179 15.22 -18.52 15.74
C SER A 179 15.44 -17.21 16.52
N VAL A 180 15.47 -16.06 15.85
CA VAL A 180 15.62 -14.75 16.51
C VAL A 180 14.39 -14.44 17.37
N ASN A 181 13.17 -14.64 16.86
CA ASN A 181 11.95 -14.38 17.62
C ASN A 181 11.80 -15.33 18.82
N GLU A 182 12.21 -16.60 18.69
CA GLU A 182 12.24 -17.57 19.79
C GLU A 182 13.22 -17.15 20.90
N GLN A 183 14.39 -16.61 20.54
CA GLN A 183 15.35 -16.06 21.52
C GLN A 183 14.76 -14.87 22.29
N PHE A 184 14.08 -13.93 21.62
CA PHE A 184 13.41 -12.83 22.31
C PHE A 184 12.24 -13.28 23.18
N ALA A 185 11.46 -14.27 22.73
CA ALA A 185 10.39 -14.87 23.51
C ALA A 185 10.92 -15.57 24.77
N ALA A 186 12.05 -16.29 24.67
CA ALA A 186 12.70 -16.95 25.80
C ALA A 186 13.30 -15.96 26.81
N SER A 187 13.70 -14.76 26.37
CA SER A 187 14.18 -13.67 27.23
C SER A 187 13.10 -12.67 27.66
N ALA A 188 11.82 -12.94 27.38
CA ALA A 188 10.73 -12.01 27.64
C ALA A 188 10.53 -11.79 29.16
N THR A 189 10.62 -10.53 29.61
CA THR A 189 10.35 -10.16 31.00
C THR A 189 8.88 -9.79 31.18
N LYS A 190 8.26 -10.24 32.28
CA LYS A 190 6.85 -9.94 32.57
C LYS A 190 6.64 -8.44 32.74
N GLY A 191 5.73 -7.87 31.94
CA GLY A 191 5.42 -6.43 31.96
C GLY A 191 6.20 -5.59 30.94
N THR A 192 7.21 -6.16 30.27
CA THR A 192 7.89 -5.51 29.12
C THR A 192 7.36 -6.05 27.80
N PRO A 193 7.21 -5.22 26.74
CA PRO A 193 6.85 -5.72 25.42
C PRO A 193 7.94 -6.64 24.85
N THR A 194 7.58 -7.86 24.44
CA THR A 194 8.52 -8.81 23.82
C THR A 194 8.92 -8.33 22.43
N GLU A 195 10.19 -7.97 22.27
CA GLU A 195 10.79 -7.57 20.99
C GLU A 195 10.63 -8.67 19.91
N SER A 196 10.39 -8.26 18.66
CA SER A 196 10.18 -9.20 17.54
C SER A 196 10.41 -8.56 16.18
N CYS A 197 10.67 -9.40 15.19
CA CYS A 197 10.79 -9.05 13.77
C CYS A 197 9.88 -9.92 12.90
N ASP A 198 9.12 -9.29 12.00
CA ASP A 198 8.25 -9.92 11.02
C ASP A 198 8.65 -9.54 9.58
N ILE A 199 8.11 -10.27 8.59
CA ILE A 199 8.13 -9.84 7.18
C ILE A 199 6.92 -8.94 6.94
N ALA A 200 7.18 -7.70 6.53
CA ALA A 200 6.15 -6.70 6.20
C ALA A 200 5.76 -6.70 4.71
N ASN A 201 6.74 -6.79 3.81
CA ASN A 201 6.50 -6.74 2.36
C ASN A 201 7.36 -7.78 1.63
N VAL A 202 6.79 -8.34 0.57
CA VAL A 202 7.49 -9.26 -0.34
C VAL A 202 7.37 -8.68 -1.74
N ASN A 203 8.45 -8.06 -2.17
CA ASN A 203 8.56 -7.22 -3.35
C ASN A 203 9.44 -7.89 -4.41
N THR A 204 9.45 -7.35 -5.62
CA THR A 204 10.49 -7.67 -6.60
C THR A 204 11.47 -6.49 -6.76
N PRO A 205 12.76 -6.69 -7.05
CA PRO A 205 13.71 -5.62 -7.34
C PRO A 205 13.49 -5.02 -8.74
N LYS A 206 12.62 -5.63 -9.56
CA LYS A 206 12.01 -5.03 -10.76
C LYS A 206 10.62 -4.44 -10.48
N GLN A 207 10.21 -4.35 -9.21
CA GLN A 207 9.10 -3.49 -8.79
C GLN A 207 9.62 -2.06 -8.84
N VAL A 208 9.81 -1.59 -10.07
CA VAL A 208 9.84 -0.17 -10.34
C VAL A 208 8.57 0.38 -9.70
N TRP A 209 8.72 1.48 -8.99
CA TRP A 209 7.61 2.34 -8.65
C TRP A 209 7.12 2.91 -9.98
N PHE A 210 6.36 2.10 -10.72
CA PHE A 210 5.60 2.53 -11.87
C PHE A 210 4.49 3.39 -11.31
N VAL A 211 4.86 4.62 -10.95
CA VAL A 211 4.06 5.81 -11.15
C VAL A 211 4.59 6.48 -12.42
N LEU A 212 4.75 5.69 -13.48
CA LEU A 212 3.71 5.49 -14.47
C LEU A 212 3.56 6.80 -15.34
N LEU A 213 3.63 6.73 -16.68
CA LEU A 213 3.72 7.88 -17.62
C LEU A 213 3.19 7.70 -19.08
N GLU A 214 3.10 6.49 -19.64
CA GLU A 214 3.06 6.23 -21.10
C GLU A 214 1.68 6.00 -21.77
N ALA A 215 0.56 5.93 -21.03
CA ALA A 215 -0.73 5.64 -21.70
C ALA A 215 -1.23 6.78 -22.61
N ALA A 216 -0.76 8.01 -22.44
CA ALA A 216 -1.17 9.14 -23.28
C ALA A 216 -0.82 8.92 -24.77
N GLU A 217 0.41 8.51 -25.06
CA GLU A 217 0.89 8.37 -26.45
C GLU A 217 0.23 7.17 -27.16
N ALA A 218 0.03 6.06 -26.44
CA ALA A 218 -0.59 4.85 -26.99
C ALA A 218 -2.08 4.98 -27.34
N PHE A 219 -2.76 6.03 -26.86
CA PHE A 219 -4.14 6.38 -27.21
C PHE A 219 -4.26 7.68 -28.04
N GLY A 220 -3.14 8.17 -28.59
CA GLY A 220 -3.16 9.25 -29.59
C GLY A 220 -2.93 10.67 -29.07
N PHE A 221 -2.50 10.87 -27.81
CA PHE A 221 -2.10 12.20 -27.31
C PHE A 221 -0.69 12.61 -27.77
N GLY A 222 -0.52 12.76 -29.08
CA GLY A 222 0.57 13.55 -29.62
C GLY A 222 0.47 15.00 -29.09
N ALA A 223 1.50 15.45 -28.38
CA ALA A 223 1.66 16.81 -27.87
C ALA A 223 0.56 17.35 -26.90
N ARG A 224 0.61 16.93 -25.63
CA ARG A 224 0.17 17.81 -24.50
C ARG A 224 0.69 17.48 -23.08
N VAL A 225 1.41 16.39 -22.86
CA VAL A 225 1.95 16.00 -21.53
C VAL A 225 2.93 17.03 -20.93
N SER A 226 3.65 17.78 -21.79
CA SER A 226 4.58 18.84 -21.38
C SER A 226 3.96 20.01 -20.61
N LYS A 227 2.63 20.12 -20.56
CA LYS A 227 1.90 21.18 -19.84
C LYS A 227 1.60 20.86 -18.37
N ILE A 228 1.93 19.66 -17.89
CA ILE A 228 1.71 19.28 -16.47
C ILE A 228 2.96 19.68 -15.64
N PRO A 229 2.81 20.46 -14.55
CA PRO A 229 3.94 20.95 -13.76
C PRO A 229 4.73 19.82 -13.05
N PRO A 230 6.03 20.02 -12.75
CA PRO A 230 6.89 18.97 -12.21
C PRO A 230 6.42 18.30 -10.92
N ALA A 231 5.74 19.01 -10.02
CA ALA A 231 5.28 18.48 -8.74
C ALA A 231 4.25 17.33 -8.90
N ASP A 232 3.35 17.46 -9.87
CA ASP A 232 2.30 16.46 -10.17
C ASP A 232 2.79 15.34 -11.12
N ARG A 233 4.05 15.38 -11.61
CA ARG A 233 4.58 14.32 -12.52
C ARG A 233 4.83 12.97 -11.86
N PHE A 234 4.83 12.91 -10.53
CA PHE A 234 4.98 11.67 -9.76
C PHE A 234 3.76 10.73 -9.82
N ALA A 235 2.79 10.94 -10.73
CA ALA A 235 1.46 10.34 -10.64
C ALA A 235 0.85 9.71 -11.94
N PHE A 236 1.51 9.74 -13.12
CA PHE A 236 0.85 9.43 -14.43
C PHE A 236 0.82 7.93 -14.86
N PHE A 237 0.78 7.50 -16.14
CA PHE A 237 0.23 6.17 -16.55
C PHE A 237 1.03 4.89 -16.94
N PHE A 238 0.48 3.70 -16.65
CA PHE A 238 0.86 2.43 -17.30
C PHE A 238 -0.37 1.53 -17.42
N VAL A 239 -0.75 1.25 -18.66
CA VAL A 239 -1.76 0.25 -19.02
C VAL A 239 -1.00 -1.04 -19.28
N LEU A 240 -1.20 -2.06 -18.44
CA LEU A 240 -0.74 -3.42 -18.70
C LEU A 240 -1.44 -3.96 -19.97
N ARG A 241 -0.87 -3.68 -21.15
CA ARG A 241 -1.25 -4.28 -22.44
C ARG A 241 -0.20 -5.26 -22.98
N ARG A 242 1.06 -5.17 -22.50
CA ARG A 242 2.17 -6.09 -22.85
C ARG A 242 3.15 -6.35 -21.69
N CYS A 243 2.64 -6.59 -20.48
CA CYS A 243 3.39 -7.42 -19.53
C CYS A 243 3.30 -8.89 -19.94
N ALA A 244 3.85 -9.21 -21.12
CA ALA A 244 4.46 -10.50 -21.35
C ALA A 244 5.64 -10.58 -20.37
N PHE A 245 5.36 -11.08 -19.17
CA PHE A 245 6.38 -11.40 -18.18
C PHE A 245 7.23 -12.50 -18.81
N VAL A 246 8.37 -12.13 -19.42
CA VAL A 246 9.27 -13.09 -20.07
C VAL A 246 9.62 -14.13 -19.00
N PRO A 247 9.26 -15.41 -19.20
CA PRO A 247 9.43 -16.44 -18.18
C PRO A 247 10.90 -16.85 -18.15
N THR A 248 11.75 -16.03 -17.54
CA THR A 248 13.07 -16.48 -17.13
C THR A 248 12.88 -17.60 -16.12
N HIS A 249 13.37 -18.80 -16.45
CA HIS A 249 13.24 -20.02 -15.64
C HIS A 249 13.88 -19.94 -14.25
N SER A 250 14.57 -18.84 -13.94
CA SER A 250 15.04 -18.49 -12.61
C SER A 250 13.95 -17.76 -11.81
N GLN A 251 13.70 -18.21 -10.58
CA GLN A 251 12.98 -17.44 -9.56
C GLN A 251 13.49 -15.99 -9.61
N PRO A 252 12.62 -14.98 -9.81
CA PRO A 252 13.09 -13.60 -9.80
C PRO A 252 13.76 -13.34 -8.46
N LYS A 253 14.94 -12.72 -8.48
CA LYS A 253 15.53 -12.11 -7.28
C LYS A 253 14.40 -11.35 -6.59
N GLN A 254 14.21 -11.50 -5.28
CA GLN A 254 13.14 -10.85 -4.53
C GLN A 254 13.73 -9.81 -3.56
N GLN A 255 12.92 -8.83 -3.16
CA GLN A 255 13.20 -7.91 -2.06
C GLN A 255 12.24 -8.27 -0.93
N VAL A 256 12.72 -8.45 0.29
CA VAL A 256 11.86 -8.68 1.45
C VAL A 256 12.08 -7.55 2.44
N VAL A 257 11.00 -6.92 2.89
CA VAL A 257 11.05 -5.89 3.94
C VAL A 257 10.78 -6.54 5.28
N LEU A 258 11.74 -6.39 6.20
CA LEU A 258 11.61 -6.73 7.60
C LEU A 258 11.00 -5.56 8.37
N SER A 259 10.29 -5.85 9.45
CA SER A 259 9.59 -4.86 10.28
C SER A 259 9.47 -5.33 11.72
N GLY A 260 9.84 -4.49 12.68
CA GLY A 260 9.85 -4.87 14.08
C GLY A 260 10.52 -3.85 14.99
N SER A 261 10.97 -4.30 16.16
CA SER A 261 11.85 -3.48 17.00
C SER A 261 13.27 -3.44 16.44
N GLU A 262 13.97 -2.34 16.71
CA GLU A 262 15.35 -2.06 16.27
C GLU A 262 16.29 -3.25 16.51
N THR A 263 16.31 -3.80 17.72
CA THR A 263 17.25 -4.88 18.08
C THR A 263 16.89 -6.20 17.40
N ALA A 264 15.59 -6.49 17.24
CA ALA A 264 15.14 -7.72 16.60
C ALA A 264 15.36 -7.70 15.09
N VAL A 265 15.07 -6.57 14.43
CA VAL A 265 15.35 -6.38 13.01
C VAL A 265 16.87 -6.43 12.75
N ALA A 266 17.69 -5.76 13.58
CA ALA A 266 19.14 -5.81 13.47
C ALA A 266 19.68 -7.26 13.52
N ARG A 267 19.28 -8.06 14.53
CA ARG A 267 19.71 -9.47 14.63
C ARG A 267 19.34 -10.31 13.40
N VAL A 268 18.15 -10.12 12.83
CA VAL A 268 17.74 -10.85 11.61
C VAL A 268 18.54 -10.38 10.39
N VAL A 269 18.81 -9.07 10.26
CA VAL A 269 19.63 -8.50 9.19
C VAL A 269 21.05 -9.05 9.25
N ASP A 270 21.71 -8.99 10.41
CA ASP A 270 23.07 -9.46 10.62
C ASP A 270 23.20 -10.96 10.31
N ALA A 271 22.28 -11.78 10.84
CA ALA A 271 22.24 -13.20 10.57
C ALA A 271 21.99 -13.51 9.08
N ALA A 272 21.10 -12.76 8.40
CA ALA A 272 20.81 -12.95 6.98
C ALA A 272 21.98 -12.54 6.06
N LEU A 273 22.76 -11.53 6.44
CA LEU A 273 23.96 -11.12 5.71
C LEU A 273 25.12 -12.10 5.96
N PHE A 274 25.36 -12.50 7.22
CA PHE A 274 26.40 -13.46 7.60
C PHE A 274 26.21 -14.83 6.92
N SER A 275 24.97 -15.35 6.94
CA SER A 275 24.59 -16.61 6.26
C SER A 275 24.47 -16.49 4.74
N LYS A 276 24.65 -15.29 4.16
CA LYS A 276 24.50 -14.98 2.73
C LYS A 276 23.10 -15.25 2.16
N VAL A 277 22.08 -15.34 3.04
CA VAL A 277 20.64 -15.41 2.69
C VAL A 277 20.17 -14.09 2.06
N ALA A 278 20.81 -12.97 2.40
CA ALA A 278 20.73 -11.70 1.68
C ALA A 278 22.16 -11.22 1.33
N ARG A 279 22.28 -10.30 0.36
CA ARG A 279 23.58 -9.68 0.00
C ARG A 279 23.76 -8.26 0.51
N ARG A 280 22.66 -7.54 0.74
CA ARG A 280 22.65 -6.18 1.30
C ARG A 280 21.32 -5.87 1.99
N SER A 281 21.38 -4.94 2.92
CA SER A 281 20.24 -4.26 3.56
C SER A 281 20.13 -2.82 3.06
N VAL A 282 18.93 -2.23 3.19
CA VAL A 282 18.67 -0.79 3.06
C VAL A 282 17.62 -0.43 4.12
N ASP A 283 17.96 0.48 5.03
CA ASP A 283 17.01 1.00 6.01
C ASP A 283 15.94 1.87 5.35
N LEU A 284 14.70 1.76 5.85
CA LEU A 284 13.57 2.55 5.38
C LEU A 284 13.25 3.66 6.39
N ASN A 285 13.06 4.89 5.90
CA ASN A 285 12.65 6.02 6.73
C ASN A 285 11.16 5.90 7.08
N ILE A 286 10.85 5.35 8.27
CA ILE A 286 9.50 5.11 8.77
C ILE A 286 9.34 5.54 10.24
N SER A 287 8.10 5.71 10.69
CA SER A 287 7.79 6.09 12.08
C SER A 287 7.34 4.94 12.98
N ALA A 288 7.00 3.77 12.42
CA ALA A 288 6.53 2.59 13.16
C ALA A 288 6.74 1.30 12.32
N PRO A 289 6.71 0.10 12.93
CA PRO A 289 6.96 -1.15 12.23
C PRO A 289 5.67 -1.66 11.58
N PHE A 290 5.31 -1.04 10.47
CA PHE A 290 4.09 -1.35 9.72
C PHE A 290 4.09 -2.79 9.18
N HIS A 291 2.90 -3.36 8.98
CA HIS A 291 2.69 -4.74 8.50
C HIS A 291 3.34 -5.86 9.36
N SER A 292 3.66 -5.56 10.63
CA SER A 292 4.11 -6.55 11.63
C SER A 292 3.02 -6.82 12.67
N ARG A 293 3.25 -7.81 13.55
CA ARG A 293 2.34 -8.11 14.69
C ARG A 293 2.13 -6.92 15.64
N TRP A 294 3.06 -5.96 15.66
CA TRP A 294 2.95 -4.72 16.43
C TRP A 294 1.78 -3.83 16.02
N MET A 295 1.20 -4.04 14.83
CA MET A 295 0.03 -3.31 14.36
C MET A 295 -1.30 -3.89 14.86
N ALA A 296 -1.29 -4.95 15.69
CA ALA A 296 -2.51 -5.52 16.25
C ALA A 296 -3.41 -4.50 16.97
N PRO A 297 -2.90 -3.56 17.82
CA PRO A 297 -3.73 -2.51 18.41
C PRO A 297 -4.38 -1.59 17.37
N ALA A 298 -3.72 -1.34 16.24
CA ALA A 298 -4.28 -0.54 15.16
C ALA A 298 -5.39 -1.29 14.41
N ALA A 299 -5.22 -2.60 14.19
CA ALA A 299 -6.26 -3.44 13.62
C ALA A 299 -7.49 -3.54 14.56
N ASP A 300 -7.25 -3.68 15.86
CA ASP A 300 -8.30 -3.69 16.89
C ASP A 300 -9.12 -2.39 16.87
N ALA A 301 -8.44 -1.23 16.83
CA ALA A 301 -9.08 0.09 16.74
C ALA A 301 -9.92 0.29 15.45
N LEU A 302 -9.54 -0.36 14.35
CA LEU A 302 -10.25 -0.26 13.07
C LEU A 302 -11.46 -1.19 12.93
N ARG A 303 -11.59 -2.27 13.73
CA ARG A 303 -12.68 -3.25 13.55
C ARG A 303 -14.07 -2.64 13.60
N GLN A 304 -14.37 -1.85 14.64
CA GLN A 304 -15.69 -1.23 14.79
C GLN A 304 -15.97 -0.16 13.71
N PRO A 305 -15.03 0.75 13.38
CA PRO A 305 -15.16 1.65 12.23
C PRO A 305 -15.43 0.93 10.90
N LEU A 306 -14.65 -0.10 10.55
CA LEU A 306 -14.82 -0.88 9.31
C LEU A 306 -16.20 -1.57 9.27
N GLY A 307 -16.68 -2.08 10.40
CA GLY A 307 -18.02 -2.67 10.53
C GLY A 307 -19.19 -1.68 10.38
N ARG A 308 -18.93 -0.36 10.40
CA ARG A 308 -19.94 0.68 10.14
C ARG A 308 -19.96 1.17 8.69
N ILE A 309 -19.02 0.73 7.84
CA ILE A 309 -18.95 1.15 6.44
C ILE A 309 -20.10 0.50 5.66
N LYS A 310 -20.79 1.32 4.85
CA LYS A 310 -21.72 0.81 3.83
C LYS A 310 -20.93 0.33 2.61
N TRP A 311 -20.57 -0.94 2.62
CA TRP A 311 -19.99 -1.64 1.48
C TRP A 311 -21.00 -1.77 0.33
N ARG A 312 -20.53 -1.71 -0.91
CA ARG A 312 -21.26 -2.02 -2.14
C ARG A 312 -20.47 -3.05 -2.94
N ASP A 313 -21.12 -3.83 -3.80
CA ASP A 313 -20.39 -4.63 -4.79
C ASP A 313 -19.58 -3.73 -5.75
N PRO A 314 -18.42 -4.20 -6.24
CA PRO A 314 -17.44 -3.38 -6.92
C PRO A 314 -17.64 -3.50 -8.44
N MET A 315 -17.32 -2.47 -9.21
CA MET A 315 -17.42 -2.56 -10.68
C MET A 315 -16.41 -3.56 -11.29
N SER A 316 -15.29 -3.78 -10.61
CA SER A 316 -14.22 -4.74 -10.97
C SER A 316 -13.60 -5.32 -9.69
N PRO A 317 -12.99 -6.53 -9.73
CA PRO A 317 -12.41 -7.15 -8.54
C PRO A 317 -11.22 -6.34 -7.99
N VAL A 318 -11.10 -6.28 -6.66
CA VAL A 318 -9.92 -5.73 -5.97
C VAL A 318 -9.01 -6.88 -5.52
N ILE A 319 -7.71 -6.77 -5.73
CA ILE A 319 -6.71 -7.72 -5.23
C ILE A 319 -6.31 -7.31 -3.81
N SER A 320 -6.61 -8.16 -2.83
CA SER A 320 -6.25 -7.89 -1.44
C SER A 320 -4.74 -8.08 -1.18
N ASN A 321 -4.14 -7.17 -0.42
CA ASN A 321 -2.76 -7.29 0.07
C ASN A 321 -2.58 -8.46 1.06
N VAL A 322 -3.66 -8.98 1.65
CA VAL A 322 -3.60 -10.08 2.62
C VAL A 322 -3.50 -11.43 1.92
N THR A 323 -4.40 -11.69 0.97
CA THR A 323 -4.56 -13.00 0.32
C THR A 323 -3.87 -13.11 -1.04
N ALA A 324 -3.53 -11.97 -1.66
CA ALA A 324 -3.13 -11.87 -3.07
C ALA A 324 -4.15 -12.50 -4.05
N ALA A 325 -5.43 -12.50 -3.67
CA ALA A 325 -6.56 -12.98 -4.47
C ALA A 325 -7.54 -11.85 -4.78
N GLU A 326 -8.37 -12.04 -5.81
CA GLU A 326 -9.56 -11.21 -6.02
C GLU A 326 -10.49 -11.31 -4.81
N VAL A 327 -10.93 -10.17 -4.31
CA VAL A 327 -11.94 -10.05 -3.27
C VAL A 327 -13.11 -9.23 -3.81
N TRP A 328 -14.31 -9.71 -3.51
CA TRP A 328 -15.56 -9.02 -3.80
C TRP A 328 -16.18 -8.60 -2.45
N PRO A 329 -16.70 -7.37 -2.30
CA PRO A 329 -17.34 -6.78 -1.13
C PRO A 329 -18.20 -7.64 -0.20
N LYS A 330 -18.95 -8.63 -0.71
CA LYS A 330 -19.60 -9.65 0.13
C LYS A 330 -18.62 -10.44 1.03
N ASP A 331 -17.33 -10.48 0.65
CA ASP A 331 -16.21 -11.14 1.29
C ASP A 331 -15.22 -10.13 1.97
N LEU A 332 -15.37 -8.82 1.76
CA LEU A 332 -14.41 -7.79 2.24
C LEU A 332 -14.33 -7.61 3.78
N PRO A 333 -15.44 -7.63 4.55
CA PRO A 333 -15.37 -7.41 6.01
C PRO A 333 -14.55 -8.45 6.79
N ALA A 334 -14.18 -9.56 6.15
CA ALA A 334 -13.31 -10.61 6.70
C ALA A 334 -11.88 -10.59 6.13
N ALA A 335 -11.57 -9.68 5.20
CA ALA A 335 -10.34 -9.65 4.41
C ALA A 335 -9.47 -8.39 4.60
N LEU A 336 -9.92 -7.43 5.41
CA LEU A 336 -9.26 -6.15 5.74
C LEU A 336 -8.86 -6.09 7.23
#